data_AF-X1NSL9-F1
#
_entry.id   AF-X1NSL9-F1
#
_cell.length_a   1.000
_cell.length_b   1.000
_cell.length_c   1.000
_cell.angle_alpha   90.00
_cell.angle_beta   90.00
_cell.angle_gamma   90.00
#
_symmetry.space_group_name_H-M   'P 1'
#
loop_
_entity.id
_entity.type
_entity.pdbx_description
1 polymer ?
#
loop_
_entity_poly.entity_id
_entity_poly.type
_entity_poly.pdbx_seq_one_letter_code
_entity_poly.pdbx_strand_id
1 'polypeptide(L)'
;AERKTGLEEELKVKKGEIENLKPLKLLSEEGYQEFKDKYGDIFEAGMGAETILEILKKIDIEKLHQELLEEMRTASGQYHKKISKRLQLVKAFRLSGNKPEWVILTVIPVLPPALRPVVQLDGGRFVISDLNDLYRRVINRNNRLRRLIGLGAPEAIIRNEKRMLQEAVDALIDNGRRGRAVT
;
A
#
# COMPACT_ATOMS: atom_id res chain seq x y z
N ALA A 1 -21.63 46.10 4.28
CA ALA A 1 -21.61 45.43 2.97
C ALA A 1 -20.28 44.72 2.74
N GLU A 2 -19.14 45.42 2.91
CA GLU A 2 -17.78 44.89 2.67
C GLU A 2 -17.37 43.65 3.50
N ARG A 3 -17.78 43.57 4.77
CA ARG A 3 -17.55 42.34 5.59
C ARG A 3 -18.30 41.11 5.06
N LYS A 4 -19.45 41.32 4.39
CA LYS A 4 -20.30 40.23 3.89
C LYS A 4 -19.72 39.65 2.60
N THR A 5 -19.22 40.52 1.72
CA THR A 5 -18.51 40.14 0.49
C THR A 5 -17.17 39.45 0.78
N GLY A 6 -16.41 39.92 1.78
CA GLY A 6 -15.17 39.26 2.19
C GLY A 6 -15.39 37.85 2.74
N LEU A 7 -16.44 37.66 3.55
CA LEU A 7 -16.83 36.33 4.06
C LEU A 7 -17.29 35.39 2.92
N GLU A 8 -18.02 35.91 1.93
CA GLU A 8 -18.47 35.11 0.77
C GLU A 8 -17.31 34.65 -0.12
N GLU A 9 -16.29 35.50 -0.33
CA GLU A 9 -15.08 35.12 -1.06
C GLU A 9 -14.27 34.06 -0.30
N GLU A 10 -14.11 34.22 1.01
CA GLU A 10 -13.39 33.26 1.85
C GLU A 10 -14.09 31.89 1.88
N LEU A 11 -15.42 31.87 1.92
CA LEU A 11 -16.22 30.64 1.86
C LEU A 11 -16.12 29.97 0.49
N LYS A 12 -16.03 30.75 -0.59
CA LYS A 12 -15.86 30.25 -1.96
C LYS A 12 -14.49 29.60 -2.16
N VAL A 13 -13.43 30.19 -1.60
CA VAL A 13 -12.08 29.60 -1.63
C VAL A 13 -12.05 28.29 -0.83
N LYS A 14 -12.57 28.28 0.41
CA LYS A 14 -12.64 27.07 1.23
C LYS A 14 -13.44 25.96 0.55
N LYS A 15 -14.55 26.30 -0.10
CA LYS A 15 -15.34 25.32 -0.87
C LYS A 15 -14.56 24.75 -2.05
N GLY A 16 -13.83 25.57 -2.79
CA GLY A 16 -12.95 25.10 -3.87
C GLY A 16 -11.81 24.21 -3.38
N GLU A 17 -11.24 24.48 -2.21
CA GLU A 17 -10.22 23.64 -1.58
C GLU A 17 -10.77 22.26 -1.20
N ILE A 18 -11.98 22.21 -0.62
CA ILE A 18 -12.65 20.95 -0.27
C ILE A 18 -13.06 20.17 -1.53
N GLU A 19 -13.59 20.83 -2.55
CA GLU A 19 -13.95 20.17 -3.83
C GLU A 19 -12.73 19.59 -4.56
N ASN A 20 -11.55 20.15 -4.31
CA ASN A 20 -10.29 19.64 -4.81
C ASN A 20 -9.79 18.40 -4.04
N LEU A 21 -10.33 18.08 -2.86
CA LEU A 21 -10.06 16.84 -2.13
C LEU A 21 -10.94 15.72 -2.71
N LYS A 22 -10.36 14.96 -3.64
CA LYS A 22 -11.01 13.77 -4.23
C LYS A 22 -10.39 12.50 -3.65
N PRO A 23 -11.18 11.42 -3.52
CA PRO A 23 -10.63 10.10 -3.18
C PRO A 23 -9.49 9.73 -4.13
N LEU A 24 -8.45 9.08 -3.61
CA LEU A 24 -7.24 8.65 -4.33
C LEU A 24 -6.33 9.80 -4.83
N LYS A 25 -6.59 11.04 -4.41
CA LYS A 25 -5.65 12.14 -4.65
C LYS A 25 -4.40 11.96 -3.81
N LEU A 26 -3.24 12.13 -4.46
CA LEU A 26 -1.96 12.17 -3.77
C LEU A 26 -1.75 13.56 -3.16
N LEU A 27 -1.31 13.59 -1.90
CA LEU A 27 -0.95 14.81 -1.18
C LEU A 27 0.54 14.74 -0.83
N SER A 28 1.23 15.88 -0.93
CA SER A 28 2.56 16.04 -0.34
C SER A 28 2.44 16.09 1.19
N GLU A 29 3.55 15.91 1.91
CA GLU A 29 3.55 15.98 3.37
C GLU A 29 3.12 17.36 3.88
N GLU A 30 3.64 18.43 3.26
CA GLU A 30 3.24 19.81 3.54
C GLU A 30 1.74 20.03 3.27
N GLY A 31 1.26 19.56 2.11
CA GLY A 31 -0.15 19.70 1.74
C GLY A 31 -1.06 18.93 2.68
N TYR A 32 -0.69 17.70 3.06
CA TYR A 32 -1.45 16.92 4.04
C TYR A 32 -1.53 17.62 5.39
N GLN A 33 -0.43 18.19 5.88
CA GLN A 33 -0.42 18.91 7.16
C GLN A 33 -1.34 20.14 7.11
N GLU A 34 -1.27 20.93 6.03
CA GLU A 34 -2.13 22.10 5.84
C GLU A 34 -3.62 21.71 5.77
N PHE A 35 -3.96 20.68 4.99
CA PHE A 35 -5.34 20.20 4.90
C PHE A 35 -5.81 19.58 6.21
N LYS A 36 -4.95 18.88 6.96
CA LYS A 36 -5.27 18.31 8.26
C LYS A 36 -5.57 19.38 9.31
N ASP A 37 -4.78 20.45 9.33
CA ASP A 37 -4.98 21.57 10.26
C ASP A 37 -6.27 22.34 9.95
N LYS A 38 -6.64 22.46 8.66
CA LYS A 38 -7.85 23.17 8.22
C LYS A 38 -9.13 22.31 8.23
N TYR A 39 -9.03 21.03 7.88
CA TYR A 39 -10.16 20.16 7.51
C TYR A 39 -10.02 18.71 8.03
N GLY A 40 -9.28 18.50 9.13
CA GLY A 40 -8.95 17.16 9.65
C GLY A 40 -10.14 16.23 9.91
N ASP A 41 -11.33 16.77 10.15
CA ASP A 41 -12.54 15.97 10.40
C ASP A 41 -13.28 15.57 9.11
N ILE A 42 -12.93 16.13 7.95
CA ILE A 42 -13.68 15.99 6.69
C ILE A 42 -13.11 14.87 5.81
N PHE A 43 -11.80 14.58 5.92
CA PHE A 43 -11.15 13.58 5.09
C PHE A 43 -10.24 12.68 5.91
N GLU A 44 -10.11 11.44 5.46
CA GLU A 44 -9.14 10.50 5.97
C GLU A 44 -8.04 10.32 4.91
N ALA A 45 -6.79 10.49 5.31
CA ALA A 45 -5.65 10.13 4.49
C ALA A 45 -4.66 9.32 5.31
N GLY A 46 -4.14 8.27 4.68
CA GLY A 46 -3.11 7.42 5.23
C GLY A 46 -1.98 7.22 4.23
N MET A 47 -0.94 6.50 4.68
CA MET A 47 0.20 6.15 3.85
C MET A 47 0.52 4.65 3.92
N GLY A 48 1.31 4.18 2.96
CA GLY A 48 1.84 2.82 2.94
C GLY A 48 0.81 1.74 2.56
N ALA A 49 1.20 0.49 2.79
CA ALA A 49 0.43 -0.69 2.36
C ALA A 49 -0.94 -0.80 3.05
N GLU A 50 -1.08 -0.32 4.29
CA GLU A 50 -2.34 -0.32 5.03
C GLU A 50 -3.41 0.52 4.32
N THR A 51 -3.03 1.68 3.78
CA THR A 51 -3.97 2.55 3.06
C THR A 51 -4.38 1.94 1.72
N ILE A 52 -3.43 1.30 1.03
CA ILE A 52 -3.73 0.56 -0.21
C ILE A 52 -4.69 -0.60 0.09
N LEU A 53 -4.49 -1.33 1.18
CA LEU A 53 -5.38 -2.40 1.61
C LEU A 53 -6.81 -1.88 1.82
N GLU A 54 -6.99 -0.78 2.55
CA GLU A 54 -8.30 -0.19 2.78
C GLU A 54 -8.97 0.33 1.50
N ILE A 55 -8.18 0.88 0.57
CA ILE A 55 -8.68 1.25 -0.76
C ILE A 55 -9.17 0.01 -1.51
N LEU A 56 -8.36 -1.05 -1.56
CA LEU A 56 -8.69 -2.28 -2.28
C LEU A 56 -9.93 -2.98 -1.72
N LYS A 57 -10.10 -3.01 -0.40
CA LYS A 57 -11.31 -3.55 0.26
C LYS A 57 -12.59 -2.81 -0.12
N LYS A 58 -12.49 -1.51 -0.42
CA LYS A 58 -13.65 -0.69 -0.82
C LYS A 58 -14.03 -0.87 -2.30
N ILE A 59 -13.24 -1.61 -3.09
CA ILE A 59 -13.52 -1.82 -4.52
C ILE A 59 -14.57 -2.92 -4.66
N ASP A 60 -15.73 -2.53 -5.17
CA ASP A 60 -16.73 -3.46 -5.67
C ASP A 60 -16.39 -3.85 -7.12
N ILE A 61 -15.99 -5.11 -7.30
CA ILE A 61 -15.57 -5.66 -8.59
C ILE A 61 -16.74 -5.79 -9.57
N GLU A 62 -17.96 -6.05 -9.09
CA GLU A 62 -19.12 -6.17 -9.96
C GLU A 62 -19.54 -4.79 -10.48
N LYS A 63 -19.60 -3.80 -9.59
CA LYS A 63 -19.90 -2.42 -9.97
C LYS A 63 -18.86 -1.88 -10.95
N LEU A 64 -17.58 -2.05 -10.64
CA LEU A 64 -16.48 -1.61 -11.50
C LEU A 64 -16.51 -2.31 -12.88
N HIS A 65 -16.94 -3.57 -12.94
CA HIS A 65 -17.10 -4.28 -14.21
C HIS A 65 -18.15 -3.63 -15.11
N GLN A 66 -19.31 -3.26 -14.55
CA GLN A 66 -20.39 -2.60 -15.30
C GLN A 66 -19.97 -1.20 -15.77
N GLU A 67 -19.36 -0.40 -14.89
CA GLU A 67 -18.84 0.93 -15.24
C GLU A 67 -17.83 0.86 -16.40
N LEU A 68 -16.87 -0.07 -16.34
CA LEU A 68 -15.88 -0.25 -17.40
C LEU A 68 -16.49 -0.75 -18.72
N LEU A 69 -17.57 -1.53 -18.69
CA LEU A 69 -18.29 -1.95 -19.91
C LEU A 69 -18.98 -0.78 -20.59
N GLU A 70 -19.60 0.12 -19.81
CA GLU A 70 -20.22 1.34 -20.33
C GLU A 70 -19.18 2.30 -20.89
N GLU A 71 -18.10 2.55 -20.16
CA GLU A 71 -16.99 3.37 -20.62
C GLU A 71 -16.34 2.82 -21.90
N MET A 72 -16.26 1.49 -22.04
CA MET A 72 -15.70 0.85 -23.24
C MET A 72 -16.49 1.17 -24.50
N ARG A 73 -17.81 1.40 -24.40
CA ARG A 73 -18.68 1.74 -25.54
C ARG A 73 -18.42 3.15 -26.07
N THR A 74 -18.04 4.07 -25.19
CA THR A 74 -17.81 5.49 -25.53
C THR A 74 -16.33 5.80 -25.77
N ALA A 75 -15.43 4.97 -25.26
CA ALA A 75 -13.99 5.15 -25.38
C ALA A 75 -13.46 4.92 -26.80
N SER A 76 -12.52 5.76 -27.22
CA SER A 76 -11.84 5.64 -28.52
C SER A 76 -10.31 5.73 -28.38
N GLY A 77 -9.59 5.23 -29.40
CA GLY A 77 -8.14 5.35 -29.50
C GLY A 77 -7.35 4.74 -28.33
N GLN A 78 -6.46 5.53 -27.73
CA GLN A 78 -5.62 5.09 -26.61
C GLN A 78 -6.43 4.84 -25.33
N TYR A 79 -7.50 5.60 -25.11
CA TYR A 79 -8.35 5.45 -23.93
C TYR A 79 -9.07 4.09 -23.93
N HIS A 80 -9.57 3.67 -25.09
CA HIS A 80 -10.17 2.35 -25.30
C HIS A 80 -9.17 1.21 -24.98
N LYS A 81 -7.90 1.32 -25.40
CA LYS A 81 -6.87 0.32 -25.06
C LYS A 81 -6.62 0.24 -23.55
N LYS A 82 -6.64 1.36 -22.84
CA LYS A 82 -6.47 1.41 -21.38
C LYS A 82 -7.65 0.76 -20.65
N ILE A 83 -8.88 1.09 -21.04
CA ILE A 83 -10.09 0.49 -20.47
C ILE A 83 -10.14 -1.01 -20.75
N SER A 84 -9.83 -1.43 -21.99
CA SER A 84 -9.80 -2.85 -22.36
C SER A 84 -8.92 -3.68 -21.43
N LYS A 85 -7.69 -3.21 -21.17
CA LYS A 85 -6.76 -3.89 -20.23
C LYS A 85 -7.31 -3.93 -18.80
N ARG A 86 -7.92 -2.85 -18.32
CA ARG A 86 -8.55 -2.81 -16.99
C ARG A 86 -9.73 -3.78 -16.91
N LEU A 87 -10.60 -3.78 -17.92
CA LEU A 87 -11.75 -4.66 -18.00
C LEU A 87 -11.35 -6.13 -18.02
N GLN A 88 -10.28 -6.49 -18.74
CA GLN A 88 -9.72 -7.84 -18.72
C GLN A 88 -9.28 -8.25 -17.30
N LEU A 89 -8.58 -7.37 -16.58
CA LEU A 89 -8.15 -7.64 -15.21
C LEU A 89 -9.34 -7.80 -14.26
N VAL A 90 -10.32 -6.90 -14.32
CA VAL A 90 -11.54 -6.95 -13.50
C VAL A 90 -12.33 -8.22 -13.78
N LYS A 91 -12.45 -8.62 -15.06
CA LYS A 91 -13.08 -9.89 -15.45
C LYS A 91 -12.34 -11.09 -14.87
N ALA A 92 -11.01 -11.08 -14.85
CA ALA A 92 -10.22 -12.16 -14.27
C ALA A 92 -10.44 -12.27 -12.75
N PHE A 93 -10.47 -11.16 -12.02
CA PHE A 93 -10.83 -11.16 -10.59
C PHE A 93 -12.24 -11.70 -10.35
N ARG A 94 -13.22 -11.23 -11.12
CA ARG A 94 -14.61 -11.68 -11.03
C ARG A 94 -14.76 -13.18 -11.26
N LEU A 95 -14.11 -13.73 -12.29
CA LEU A 95 -14.20 -15.15 -12.64
C LEU A 95 -13.47 -16.07 -11.66
N SER A 96 -12.36 -15.60 -11.07
CA SER A 96 -11.57 -16.38 -10.13
C SER A 96 -12.12 -16.39 -8.70
N GLY A 97 -13.00 -15.44 -8.36
CA GLY A 97 -13.48 -15.24 -6.99
C GLY A 97 -12.41 -14.70 -6.03
N ASN A 98 -11.21 -14.40 -6.54
CA ASN A 98 -10.14 -13.80 -5.76
C ASN A 98 -10.49 -12.36 -5.41
N LYS A 99 -10.18 -11.95 -4.19
CA LYS A 99 -10.43 -10.59 -3.74
C LYS A 99 -9.21 -9.68 -4.00
N PRO A 100 -9.40 -8.42 -4.46
CA PRO A 100 -8.29 -7.51 -4.76
C PRO A 100 -7.36 -7.28 -3.57
N GLU A 101 -7.90 -7.22 -2.35
CA GLU A 101 -7.14 -6.97 -1.13
C GLU A 101 -6.12 -8.06 -0.79
N TRP A 102 -6.25 -9.28 -1.34
CA TRP A 102 -5.33 -10.39 -1.11
C TRP A 102 -3.93 -10.14 -1.68
N VAL A 103 -3.78 -9.14 -2.54
CA VAL A 103 -2.46 -8.70 -3.02
C VAL A 103 -1.60 -8.13 -1.88
N ILE A 104 -2.22 -7.61 -0.82
CA ILE A 104 -1.51 -7.13 0.37
C ILE A 104 -1.42 -8.23 1.41
N LEU A 105 -0.19 -8.72 1.64
CA LEU A 105 0.06 -9.81 2.57
C LEU A 105 -0.01 -9.33 4.02
N THR A 106 -0.93 -9.91 4.80
CA THR A 106 -1.04 -9.69 6.26
C THR A 106 -0.37 -10.81 7.07
N VAL A 107 -0.26 -11.99 6.48
CA VAL A 107 0.38 -13.18 7.07
C VAL A 107 1.27 -13.82 6.02
N ILE A 108 2.54 -14.08 6.38
CA ILE A 108 3.50 -14.75 5.50
C ILE A 108 3.75 -16.16 6.06
N PRO A 109 3.48 -17.22 5.28
CA PRO A 109 3.77 -18.58 5.72
C PRO A 109 5.28 -18.83 5.75
N VAL A 110 5.71 -19.65 6.71
CA VAL A 110 7.11 -20.07 6.83
C VAL A 110 7.25 -21.50 6.31
N LEU A 111 8.20 -21.71 5.41
CA LEU A 111 8.45 -23.05 4.86
C LEU A 111 8.84 -24.05 5.96
N PRO A 112 8.44 -25.33 5.84
CA PRO A 112 8.87 -26.38 6.75
C PRO A 112 10.41 -26.48 6.83
N PRO A 113 11.00 -26.79 7.99
CA PRO A 113 12.46 -26.89 8.15
C PRO A 113 13.16 -27.83 7.16
N ALA A 114 12.47 -28.90 6.75
CA ALA A 114 12.99 -29.85 5.76
C ALA A 114 13.33 -29.21 4.40
N LEU A 115 12.62 -28.14 4.02
CA LEU A 115 12.86 -27.39 2.77
C LEU A 115 13.89 -26.26 2.94
N ARG A 116 14.38 -26.03 4.16
CA ARG A 116 15.35 -24.99 4.49
C ARG A 116 16.39 -25.52 5.49
N PRO A 117 17.15 -26.56 5.10
CA PRO A 117 18.04 -27.28 6.00
C PRO A 117 19.18 -26.39 6.51
N VAL A 118 19.59 -26.66 7.75
CA VAL A 118 20.85 -26.18 8.32
C VAL A 118 21.75 -27.39 8.42
N VAL A 119 22.87 -27.36 7.69
CA VAL A 119 23.78 -28.51 7.61
C VAL A 119 24.94 -28.25 8.56
N GLN A 120 25.16 -29.18 9.49
CA GLN A 120 26.36 -29.16 10.33
C GLN A 120 27.52 -29.75 9.54
N LEU A 121 28.64 -29.03 9.51
CA LEU A 121 29.90 -29.48 8.92
C LEU A 121 30.85 -29.99 10.01
N ASP A 122 31.85 -30.76 9.58
CA ASP A 122 32.93 -31.22 10.43
C ASP A 122 33.67 -30.03 11.09
N GLY A 123 33.91 -30.15 12.39
CA GLY A 123 34.51 -29.10 13.22
C GLY A 123 33.52 -28.10 13.84
N GLY A 124 32.22 -28.41 13.89
CA GLY A 124 31.22 -27.61 14.64
C GLY A 124 30.73 -26.36 13.92
N ARG A 125 31.01 -26.22 12.62
CA ARG A 125 30.50 -25.14 11.78
C ARG A 125 29.12 -25.49 11.23
N PHE A 126 28.28 -24.48 10.99
CA PHE A 126 26.97 -24.66 10.38
C PHE A 126 26.91 -23.90 9.06
N VAL A 127 26.37 -24.55 8.02
CA VAL A 127 25.96 -23.89 6.78
C VAL A 127 24.46 -23.66 6.86
N ILE A 128 24.07 -22.40 6.73
CA ILE A 128 22.69 -21.95 6.77
C ILE A 128 22.30 -21.58 5.34
N SER A 129 21.14 -22.04 4.88
CA SER A 129 20.56 -21.58 3.61
C SER A 129 20.24 -20.08 3.67
N ASP A 130 20.54 -19.33 2.60
CA ASP A 130 20.24 -17.89 2.45
C ASP A 130 18.78 -17.55 2.83
N LEU A 131 17.85 -18.46 2.52
CA LEU A 131 16.44 -18.32 2.87
C LEU A 131 16.19 -18.17 4.38
N ASN A 132 16.94 -18.88 5.22
CA ASN A 132 16.82 -18.78 6.67
C ASN A 132 17.26 -17.39 7.17
N ASP A 133 18.24 -16.76 6.53
CA ASP A 133 18.67 -15.40 6.85
C ASP A 133 17.66 -14.35 6.42
N LEU A 134 17.02 -14.53 5.26
CA LEU A 134 15.91 -13.69 4.81
C LEU A 134 14.71 -13.78 5.76
N TYR A 135 14.30 -14.99 6.17
CA TYR A 135 13.27 -15.19 7.18
C TYR A 135 13.62 -14.53 8.51
N ARG A 136 14.85 -14.74 9.01
CA ARG A 136 15.33 -14.12 10.24
C ARG A 136 15.26 -12.59 10.18
N ARG A 137 15.62 -12.01 9.04
CA ARG A 137 15.52 -10.55 8.81
C ARG A 137 14.09 -10.06 8.92
N VAL A 138 13.13 -10.70 8.23
CA VAL A 138 11.71 -10.35 8.30
C VAL A 138 11.19 -10.45 9.74
N ILE A 139 11.47 -11.55 10.44
CA ILE A 139 11.04 -11.77 11.82
C ILE A 139 11.59 -10.67 12.75
N ASN A 140 12.88 -10.36 12.64
CA ASN A 140 13.52 -9.34 13.48
C ASN A 140 12.94 -7.95 13.23
N ARG A 141 12.67 -7.58 11.97
CA ARG A 141 12.02 -6.31 11.61
C ARG A 141 10.59 -6.23 12.13
N ASN A 142 9.82 -7.31 11.99
CA ASN A 142 8.44 -7.36 12.49
C ASN A 142 8.39 -7.24 14.02
N ASN A 143 9.25 -7.96 14.74
CA ASN A 143 9.34 -7.87 16.20
C ASN A 143 9.79 -6.49 16.67
N ARG A 144 10.75 -5.87 15.97
CA ARG A 144 11.20 -4.51 16.24
C ARG A 144 10.09 -3.49 16.02
N LEU A 145 9.36 -3.58 14.90
CA LEU A 145 8.21 -2.72 14.63
C LEU A 145 7.15 -2.84 15.73
N ARG A 146 6.80 -4.07 16.12
CA ARG A 146 5.85 -4.31 17.22
C ARG A 146 6.30 -3.65 18.53
N ARG A 147 7.59 -3.77 18.87
CA ARG A 147 8.16 -3.13 20.07
C ARG A 147 8.11 -1.61 19.98
N LEU A 148 8.46 -1.02 18.84
CA LEU A 148 8.43 0.43 18.63
C LEU A 148 7.02 1.00 18.79
N ILE A 149 6.01 0.31 18.25
CA ILE A 149 4.60 0.68 18.43
C ILE A 149 4.22 0.59 19.91
N GLY A 150 4.58 -0.49 20.61
CA GLY A 150 4.26 -0.67 22.02
C GLY A 150 4.92 0.36 22.96
N LEU A 151 6.04 0.96 22.55
CA LEU A 151 6.72 2.02 23.28
C LEU A 151 6.22 3.43 22.91
N GLY A 152 5.28 3.56 21.99
CA GLY A 152 4.81 4.86 21.51
C GLY A 152 5.90 5.65 20.77
N ALA A 153 6.79 4.97 20.04
CA ALA A 153 7.84 5.64 19.28
C ALA A 153 7.26 6.66 18.27
N PRO A 154 7.96 7.76 17.98
CA PRO A 154 7.52 8.75 17.00
C PRO A 154 7.17 8.14 15.63
N GLU A 155 6.16 8.70 14.96
CA GLU A 155 5.67 8.18 13.68
C GLU A 155 6.77 8.05 12.63
N ALA A 156 7.72 8.99 12.56
CA ALA A 156 8.84 8.92 11.61
C ALA A 156 9.67 7.63 11.77
N ILE A 157 9.90 7.18 13.02
CA ILE A 157 10.63 5.95 13.32
C ILE A 157 9.80 4.73 12.91
N ILE A 158 8.50 4.73 13.23
CA ILE A 158 7.58 3.66 12.85
C ILE A 158 7.48 3.55 11.32
N ARG A 159 7.37 4.66 10.60
CA ARG A 159 7.33 4.72 9.13
C ARG A 159 8.60 4.13 8.52
N ASN A 160 9.77 4.49 9.06
CA ASN A 160 11.03 3.91 8.59
C ASN A 160 11.10 2.40 8.86
N GLU A 161 10.66 1.92 10.02
CA GLU A 161 10.65 0.48 10.30
C GLU A 161 9.64 -0.28 9.43
N LYS A 162 8.47 0.31 9.12
CA LYS A 162 7.53 -0.22 8.13
C LYS A 162 8.17 -0.35 6.74
N ARG A 163 8.94 0.66 6.29
CA ARG A 163 9.71 0.59 5.03
C ARG A 163 10.76 -0.52 5.07
N MET A 164 11.52 -0.64 6.15
CA MET A 164 12.54 -1.69 6.29
C MET A 164 11.93 -3.09 6.33
N LEU A 165 10.76 -3.26 6.97
CA LEU A 165 10.01 -4.51 6.94
C LEU A 165 9.55 -4.85 5.53
N GLN A 166 9.03 -3.88 4.78
CA GLN A 166 8.65 -4.07 3.38
C GLN A 166 9.84 -4.54 2.53
N GLU A 167 11.00 -3.90 2.67
CA GLU A 167 12.22 -4.31 1.96
C GLU A 167 12.68 -5.73 2.32
N ALA A 168 12.55 -6.11 3.59
CA ALA A 168 12.88 -7.47 4.02
C ALA A 168 11.92 -8.52 3.42
N VAL A 169 10.62 -8.20 3.33
CA VAL A 169 9.61 -9.06 2.70
C VAL A 169 9.82 -9.14 1.18
N ASP A 170 10.14 -8.02 0.53
CA ASP A 170 10.46 -7.99 -0.89
C ASP A 170 11.66 -8.89 -1.20
N ALA A 171 12.72 -8.81 -0.39
CA ALA A 171 13.90 -9.67 -0.52
C ALA A 171 13.59 -11.16 -0.25
N LEU A 172 12.64 -11.46 0.64
CA LEU A 172 12.21 -12.84 0.90
C LEU A 172 11.46 -13.45 -0.29
N ILE A 173 10.61 -12.66 -0.97
CA ILE A 173 9.75 -13.14 -2.06
C ILE A 173 10.49 -13.13 -3.40
N ASP A 174 11.22 -12.06 -3.70
CA ASP A 174 11.87 -11.85 -5.00
C ASP A 174 13.18 -11.07 -4.83
N ASN A 175 14.22 -11.83 -4.41
CA ASN A 175 15.55 -11.31 -4.14
C ASN A 175 16.29 -10.94 -5.45
N GLY A 176 16.00 -9.74 -5.98
CA GLY A 176 16.65 -9.23 -7.18
C GLY A 176 15.85 -8.14 -7.91
N ARG A 177 14.55 -8.02 -7.61
CA ARG A 177 13.65 -7.09 -8.31
C ARG A 177 13.90 -5.60 -8.02
N ARG A 178 14.52 -5.25 -6.88
CA ARG A 178 14.73 -3.87 -6.42
C ARG A 178 16.20 -3.41 -6.37
N GLY A 179 17.11 -4.07 -7.09
CA GLY A 179 18.52 -3.65 -7.19
C GLY A 179 19.50 -4.73 -6.73
N ARG A 180 20.54 -4.36 -5.95
CA ARG A 180 21.56 -5.32 -5.46
C ARG A 180 20.89 -6.41 -4.63
N ALA A 181 21.12 -7.67 -5.04
CA ALA A 181 20.64 -8.83 -4.32
C ALA A 181 21.16 -8.79 -2.87
N VAL A 182 20.26 -9.11 -1.95
CA VAL A 182 20.59 -9.22 -0.54
C VAL A 182 21.11 -10.63 -0.30
N THR A 183 22.41 -10.76 -0.12
CA THR A 183 23.06 -11.96 0.43
C THR A 183 23.08 -11.93 1.95
#